data_AF-A0A4Q3VKS5-F1
#
_entry.id   AF-A0A4Q3VKS5-F1
#
_cell.length_a   1.000
_cell.length_b   1.000
_cell.length_c   1.000
_cell.angle_alpha   90.00
_cell.angle_beta   90.00
_cell.angle_gamma   90.00
#
_symmetry.space_group_name_H-M   'P 1'
#
loop_
_entity.id
_entity.type
_entity.pdbx_description
1 polymer ?
#
loop_
_entity_poly.entity_id
_entity_poly.type
_entity_poly.pdbx_seq_one_letter_code
_entity_poly.pdbx_strand_id
1 'polypeptide(L)'
;MDFNDEDFSTRVANLDKNTHYFVYCLAGGRSTSAIKQMQANGITHLTELKGGMMAWRKAGLPVVEMESVSDKISRENYEHLISGQLVLIDFYAPWCGPCRKMEPHLEELQKKYEGRVKL
;
A
#
# COMPACT_ATOMS: atom_id res chain seq x y z
N MET A 1 -3.53 -8.73 0.95
CA MET A 1 -4.71 -9.10 1.75
C MET A 1 -4.54 -8.46 3.11
N ASP A 2 -5.41 -7.53 3.49
CA ASP A 2 -5.34 -6.87 4.79
C ASP A 2 -6.19 -7.66 5.79
N PHE A 3 -5.63 -7.94 6.97
CA PHE A 3 -6.31 -8.63 8.07
C PHE A 3 -7.47 -7.79 8.63
N ASN A 4 -7.38 -6.46 8.55
CA ASN A 4 -8.38 -5.56 9.10
C ASN A 4 -9.58 -5.32 8.18
N ASP A 5 -9.54 -5.82 6.93
CA ASP A 5 -10.67 -5.67 6.01
C ASP A 5 -11.84 -6.56 6.46
N GLU A 6 -13.06 -6.06 6.30
CA GLU A 6 -14.29 -6.80 6.64
C GLU A 6 -14.44 -8.12 5.85
N ASP A 7 -13.86 -8.20 4.65
CA ASP A 7 -13.92 -9.36 3.76
C ASP A 7 -12.78 -10.38 4.00
N PHE A 8 -11.90 -10.15 4.97
CA PHE A 8 -10.71 -10.98 5.19
C PHE A 8 -11.06 -12.46 5.38
N SER A 9 -12.06 -12.75 6.21
CA SER A 9 -12.52 -14.12 6.50
C SER A 9 -12.96 -14.85 5.23
N THR A 10 -13.73 -14.18 4.38
CA THR A 10 -14.22 -14.72 3.10
C THR A 10 -13.06 -15.00 2.15
N ARG A 11 -12.10 -14.07 2.07
CA ARG A 11 -10.92 -14.27 1.21
C ARG A 11 -10.06 -15.45 1.67
N VAL A 12 -9.88 -15.63 2.98
CA VAL A 12 -9.13 -16.77 3.56
C VAL A 12 -9.85 -18.10 3.31
N ALA A 13 -11.18 -18.13 3.39
CA ALA A 13 -11.95 -19.34 3.12
C ALA A 13 -11.70 -19.86 1.68
N ASN A 14 -11.57 -18.94 0.72
CA ASN A 14 -11.38 -19.23 -0.70
C ASN A 14 -9.92 -19.48 -1.14
N LEU A 15 -8.96 -19.48 -0.22
CA LEU A 15 -7.56 -19.80 -0.52
C LEU A 15 -7.36 -21.30 -0.79
N ASP A 16 -6.42 -21.62 -1.68
CA ASP A 16 -5.98 -22.99 -1.95
C ASP A 16 -5.30 -23.60 -0.72
N LYS A 17 -5.81 -24.74 -0.24
CA LYS A 17 -5.32 -25.38 0.99
C LYS A 17 -3.97 -26.10 0.82
N ASN A 18 -3.54 -26.35 -0.42
CA ASN A 18 -2.28 -27.02 -0.73
C ASN A 18 -1.10 -26.06 -0.90
N THR A 19 -1.38 -24.75 -1.00
CA THR A 19 -0.34 -23.72 -1.14
C THR A 19 0.32 -23.42 0.20
N HIS A 20 1.65 -23.27 0.21
CA HIS A 20 2.38 -22.77 1.37
C HIS A 20 2.34 -21.24 1.42
N TYR A 21 1.74 -20.67 2.47
CA TYR A 21 1.63 -19.23 2.62
C TYR A 21 2.64 -18.68 3.64
N PHE A 22 3.37 -17.65 3.23
CA PHE A 22 4.21 -16.85 4.12
C PHE A 22 3.42 -15.63 4.58
N VAL A 23 3.28 -15.46 5.90
CA VAL A 23 2.45 -14.42 6.49
C VAL A 23 3.31 -13.54 7.39
N TYR A 24 3.26 -12.24 7.16
CA TYR A 24 3.95 -11.26 7.98
C TYR A 24 3.14 -9.98 8.09
N CYS A 25 3.48 -9.15 9.07
CA CYS A 25 3.06 -7.75 9.10
C CYS A 25 4.22 -6.89 9.62
N LEU A 26 3.96 -5.65 10.04
CA LEU A 26 5.02 -4.77 10.53
C LEU A 26 5.69 -5.30 11.82
N ALA A 27 4.91 -5.57 12.87
CA ALA A 27 5.41 -5.95 14.20
C ALA A 27 5.04 -7.36 14.66
N GLY A 28 4.19 -8.08 13.92
CA GLY A 28 3.75 -9.45 14.21
C GLY A 28 2.29 -9.59 14.69
N GLY A 29 1.70 -8.58 15.34
CA GLY A 29 0.35 -8.73 15.93
C GLY A 29 -0.74 -9.17 14.95
N ARG A 30 -0.82 -8.53 13.77
CA ARG A 30 -1.81 -8.87 12.74
C ARG A 30 -1.53 -10.23 12.08
N SER A 31 -0.25 -10.56 11.85
CA SER A 31 0.11 -11.85 11.23
C SER A 31 -0.21 -13.02 12.15
N THR A 32 0.01 -12.87 13.46
CA THR A 32 -0.35 -13.91 14.44
C THR A 32 -1.86 -14.16 14.45
N SER A 33 -2.67 -13.11 14.41
CA SER A 33 -4.13 -13.25 14.31
C SER A 33 -4.58 -13.86 12.98
N ALA A 34 -3.97 -13.44 11.87
CA ALA A 34 -4.25 -13.99 10.54
C ALA A 34 -3.93 -15.49 10.47
N ILE A 35 -2.79 -15.94 11.00
CA ILE A 35 -2.39 -17.35 11.05
C ILE A 35 -3.45 -18.20 11.74
N LYS A 36 -3.93 -17.78 12.92
CA LYS A 36 -4.97 -18.51 13.66
C LYS A 36 -6.23 -18.71 12.82
N GLN A 37 -6.65 -17.66 12.11
CA GLN A 37 -7.82 -17.73 11.26
C GLN A 37 -7.60 -18.60 10.02
N MET A 38 -6.43 -18.50 9.39
CA MET A 38 -6.05 -19.36 8.25
C MET A 38 -6.04 -20.84 8.64
N GLN A 39 -5.49 -21.17 9.81
CA GLN A 39 -5.50 -22.51 10.38
C GLN A 39 -6.93 -23.02 10.65
N ALA A 40 -7.79 -22.18 11.24
CA ALA A 40 -9.19 -22.51 11.46
C ALA A 40 -9.96 -22.77 10.14
N ASN A 41 -9.47 -22.23 9.02
CA ASN A 41 -9.99 -22.45 7.67
C ASN A 41 -9.27 -23.59 6.92
N GLY A 42 -8.56 -24.46 7.63
CA GLY A 42 -7.93 -25.67 7.08
C GLY A 42 -6.62 -25.43 6.32
N ILE A 43 -6.03 -24.24 6.39
CA ILE A 43 -4.71 -23.97 5.81
C ILE A 43 -3.65 -24.46 6.80
N THR A 44 -2.91 -25.50 6.42
CA THR A 44 -1.91 -26.15 7.29
C THR A 44 -0.47 -25.73 6.97
N HIS A 45 -0.20 -25.36 5.71
CA HIS A 45 1.12 -24.97 5.24
C HIS A 45 1.34 -23.46 5.42
N LEU A 46 1.71 -23.06 6.64
CA LEU A 46 1.88 -21.66 7.01
C LEU A 46 3.25 -21.39 7.63
N THR A 47 3.88 -20.29 7.22
CA THR A 47 5.07 -19.75 7.89
C THR A 47 4.83 -18.31 8.30
N GLU A 48 4.92 -18.04 9.60
CA GLU A 48 4.86 -16.70 10.15
C GLU A 48 6.26 -16.10 10.30
N LEU A 49 6.43 -14.86 9.84
CA LEU A 49 7.60 -14.05 10.21
C LEU A 49 7.40 -13.43 11.59
N LYS A 50 7.90 -14.11 12.63
CA LYS A 50 7.82 -13.64 14.02
C LYS A 50 8.52 -12.29 14.20
N GLY A 51 7.86 -11.38 14.91
CA GLY A 51 8.32 -9.99 15.09
C GLY A 51 8.16 -9.10 13.85
N GLY A 52 7.61 -9.65 12.76
CA GLY A 52 7.32 -8.94 11.52
C GLY A 52 8.56 -8.34 10.84
N MET A 53 8.30 -7.37 9.97
CA MET A 53 9.35 -6.66 9.24
C MET A 53 10.29 -5.88 10.16
N MET A 54 9.84 -5.46 11.35
CA MET A 54 10.71 -4.77 12.31
C MET A 54 11.85 -5.69 12.79
N ALA A 55 11.55 -6.95 13.12
CA ALA A 55 12.57 -7.91 13.50
C ALA A 55 13.49 -8.27 12.31
N TRP A 56 12.91 -8.44 11.11
CA TRP A 56 13.66 -8.70 9.88
C TRP A 56 14.67 -7.58 9.57
N ARG A 57 14.22 -6.32 9.62
CA ARG A 57 15.06 -5.14 9.41
C ARG A 57 16.11 -4.99 10.50
N LYS A 58 15.75 -5.23 11.78
CA LYS A 58 16.71 -5.21 12.89
C LYS A 58 17.80 -6.27 12.73
N ALA A 59 17.49 -7.41 12.12
CA ALA A 59 18.45 -8.46 11.80
C ALA A 59 19.33 -8.14 10.58
N GLY A 60 19.13 -7.00 9.91
CA GLY A 60 19.91 -6.59 8.74
C GLY A 60 19.67 -7.45 7.50
N LEU A 61 18.53 -8.16 7.44
CA LEU A 61 18.19 -9.02 6.31
C LEU A 61 17.73 -8.18 5.11
N PRO A 62 17.99 -8.64 3.86
CA PRO A 62 17.70 -7.87 2.67
C PRO A 62 16.19 -7.60 2.53
N VAL A 63 15.86 -6.40 2.08
CA VAL A 63 14.51 -6.01 1.67
C VAL A 63 14.61 -5.59 0.21
N VAL A 64 13.83 -6.21 -0.65
CA VAL A 64 13.64 -5.72 -2.02
C VAL A 64 12.67 -4.55 -1.92
N GLU A 65 13.20 -3.34 -1.91
CA GLU A 65 12.39 -2.16 -2.15
C GLU A 65 12.04 -2.19 -3.64
N MET A 66 10.75 -2.32 -3.96
CA MET A 66 10.30 -1.99 -5.31
C MET A 66 10.55 -0.51 -5.48
N GLU A 67 11.55 -0.16 -6.30
CA GLU A 67 11.72 1.22 -6.74
C GLU A 67 10.40 1.66 -7.37
N SER A 68 9.76 2.65 -6.74
CA SER A 68 8.70 3.39 -7.42
C SER A 68 9.33 3.97 -8.68
N VAL A 69 8.78 3.65 -9.85
CA VAL A 69 9.11 4.34 -11.08
C VAL A 69 8.60 5.77 -10.91
N SER A 70 9.41 6.64 -10.30
CA SER A 70 9.14 8.07 -10.27
C SER A 70 9.79 8.63 -11.52
N ASP A 71 9.01 9.28 -12.38
CA ASP A 71 9.55 10.19 -13.39
C ASP A 71 10.21 11.36 -12.64
N LYS A 72 11.52 11.23 -12.37
CA LYS A 72 12.28 12.24 -11.65
C LYS A 72 12.33 13.51 -12.49
N ILE A 73 11.69 14.58 -12.03
CA ILE A 73 11.84 15.92 -12.62
C ILE A 73 13.09 16.60 -12.08
N SER A 74 13.79 17.40 -12.90
CA SER A 74 14.90 18.21 -12.42
C SER A 74 14.39 19.35 -11.51
N ARG A 75 15.28 19.89 -10.68
CA ARG A 75 14.96 21.03 -9.81
C ARG A 75 14.53 22.25 -10.61
N GLU A 76 15.21 22.57 -11.71
CA GLU A 76 14.82 23.70 -12.56
C GLU A 76 13.42 23.50 -13.17
N ASN A 77 13.10 22.28 -13.61
CA ASN A 77 11.78 21.97 -14.13
C ASN A 77 10.70 22.06 -13.05
N TYR A 78 10.99 21.60 -11.82
CA TYR A 78 10.09 21.77 -10.69
C TYR A 78 9.83 23.25 -10.40
N GLU A 79 10.89 24.05 -10.27
CA GLU A 79 10.80 25.50 -10.01
C GLU A 79 10.01 26.22 -11.11
N HIS A 80 10.18 25.81 -12.37
CA HIS A 80 9.38 26.32 -13.48
C HIS A 80 7.90 25.94 -13.37
N LEU A 81 7.59 24.67 -13.07
CA LEU A 81 6.22 24.17 -12.92
C LEU A 81 5.44 24.87 -11.82
N ILE A 82 6.10 25.20 -10.71
CA ILE A 82 5.44 25.85 -9.56
C ILE A 82 5.40 27.38 -9.64
N SER A 83 6.02 28.00 -10.65
CA SER A 83 6.09 29.45 -10.76
C SER A 83 4.82 30.07 -11.35
N GLY A 84 4.27 31.09 -10.67
CA GLY A 84 3.26 32.00 -11.24
C GLY A 84 1.82 31.50 -11.35
N GLN A 85 1.48 30.31 -10.83
CA GLN A 85 0.11 29.76 -10.85
C GLN A 85 -0.27 29.12 -9.50
N LEU A 86 -1.57 28.86 -9.31
CA LEU A 86 -2.04 28.04 -8.19
C LEU A 86 -1.66 26.57 -8.46
N VAL A 87 -0.89 25.99 -7.54
CA VAL A 87 -0.34 24.63 -7.65
C VAL A 87 -1.01 23.72 -6.64
N LEU A 88 -1.46 22.55 -7.09
CA LEU A 88 -1.87 21.45 -6.21
C LEU A 88 -0.76 20.39 -6.22
N ILE A 89 -0.37 19.90 -5.04
CA ILE A 89 0.61 18.82 -4.90
C ILE A 89 -0.13 17.59 -4.38
N ASP A 90 -0.18 16.53 -5.19
CA ASP A 90 -0.79 15.25 -4.80
C ASP A 90 0.29 14.27 -4.31
N PHE A 91 0.22 13.89 -3.03
CA PHE A 91 1.06 12.85 -2.44
C PHE A 91 0.40 11.47 -2.60
N TYR A 92 0.00 11.16 -3.84
CA TYR A 92 -0.75 9.96 -4.17
C TYR A 92 0.05 8.67 -3.93
N ALA A 93 -0.66 7.61 -3.56
CA ALA A 93 -0.16 6.25 -3.63
C ALA A 93 -1.26 5.28 -4.09
N PRO A 94 -0.95 4.31 -4.98
CA PRO A 94 -1.98 3.42 -5.57
C PRO A 94 -2.67 2.50 -4.54
N TRP A 95 -2.01 2.27 -3.40
CA TRP A 95 -2.54 1.49 -2.28
C TRP A 95 -3.23 2.34 -1.21
N CYS A 96 -3.25 3.66 -1.34
CA CYS A 96 -3.87 4.57 -0.38
C CYS A 96 -5.38 4.67 -0.62
N GLY A 97 -6.16 4.02 0.24
CA GLY A 97 -7.63 4.04 0.18
C GLY A 97 -8.26 5.44 0.16
N PRO A 98 -7.86 6.36 1.05
CA PRO A 98 -8.35 7.75 1.01
C PRO A 98 -7.96 8.50 -0.27
N CYS A 99 -6.74 8.32 -0.78
CA CYS A 99 -6.25 8.98 -1.99
C CYS A 99 -7.11 8.59 -3.21
N ARG A 100 -7.39 7.28 -3.36
CA ARG A 100 -8.30 6.77 -4.40
C ARG A 100 -9.73 7.32 -4.31
N LYS A 101 -10.22 7.60 -3.09
CA LYS A 101 -11.55 8.21 -2.92
C LYS A 101 -11.56 9.69 -3.30
N MET A 102 -10.40 10.36 -3.28
CA MET A 102 -10.26 11.76 -3.65
C MET A 102 -10.09 11.99 -5.15
N GLU A 103 -9.62 10.99 -5.91
CA GLU A 103 -9.48 11.04 -7.38
C GLU A 103 -10.66 11.74 -8.11
N PRO A 104 -11.94 11.33 -7.94
CA PRO A 104 -13.05 11.97 -8.65
C PRO A 104 -13.21 13.46 -8.29
N HIS A 105 -12.87 13.86 -7.07
CA HIS A 105 -12.93 15.25 -6.65
C HIS A 105 -11.78 16.08 -7.21
N LEU A 106 -10.60 15.47 -7.38
CA LEU A 106 -9.46 16.11 -8.06
C LEU A 106 -9.77 16.34 -9.54
N GLU A 107 -10.44 15.40 -10.22
CA GLU A 107 -10.92 15.57 -11.59
C GLU A 107 -11.97 16.69 -11.70
N GLU A 108 -12.89 16.80 -10.74
CA GLU A 108 -13.86 17.90 -10.68
C GLU A 108 -13.17 19.26 -10.47
N LEU A 109 -12.17 19.31 -9.59
CA LEU A 109 -11.36 20.51 -9.37
C LEU A 109 -10.61 20.91 -10.64
N GLN A 110 -10.05 19.94 -11.38
CA GLN A 110 -9.39 20.19 -12.67
C GLN A 110 -10.33 20.88 -13.66
N LYS A 111 -11.54 20.34 -13.82
CA LYS A 111 -12.56 20.89 -14.72
C LYS A 111 -13.00 22.28 -14.27
N LYS A 112 -13.21 22.47 -12.97
CA LYS A 112 -13.68 23.75 -12.41
C LYS A 112 -12.64 24.86 -12.52
N TYR A 113 -11.36 24.53 -12.45
CA TYR A 113 -10.24 25.47 -12.51
C TYR A 113 -9.41 25.31 -13.80
N GLU A 114 -10.03 24.85 -14.88
CA GLU A 114 -9.38 24.66 -16.17
C GLU A 114 -8.68 25.95 -16.62
N GLY A 115 -7.39 25.86 -16.94
CA GLY A 115 -6.54 26.99 -17.29
C GLY A 115 -6.05 27.88 -16.12
N ARG A 116 -6.50 27.60 -14.88
CA ARG A 116 -6.07 28.33 -13.66
C ARG A 116 -5.25 27.49 -12.69
N VAL A 117 -5.40 26.17 -12.74
CA VAL A 117 -4.64 25.19 -11.94
C VAL A 117 -3.94 24.23 -12.89
N LYS A 118 -2.64 24.05 -12.69
CA LYS A 118 -1.89 22.93 -13.26
C LYS A 118 -1.89 21.80 -12.23
N LEU A 119 -2.35 20.63 -12.65
CA LEU A 119 -2.27 19.37 -11.93
C LEU A 119 -1.07 18.58 -12.44
#